data_AF-A0A957Z196-F1
#
_entry.id   AF-A0A957Z196-F1
#
_cell.length_a   1.000
_cell.length_b   1.000
_cell.length_c   1.000
_cell.angle_alpha   90.00
_cell.angle_beta   90.00
_cell.angle_gamma   90.00
#
_symmetry.space_group_name_H-M   'P 1'
#
loop_
_entity.id
_entity.type
_entity.pdbx_description
1 polymer ?
#
loop_
_entity_poly.entity_id
_entity_poly.type
_entity_poly.pdbx_seq_one_letter_code
_entity_poly.pdbx_strand_id
1 'polypeptide(L)'
;MRQSLRAAEQNMHLSDAQHAGGQVVGDPPYKGMQSYDSNDAPLFFGREALTAELVAYLRDRRFLAVVGASGSGKSSVVRAGLVPAVQKTKALPKDIVLPAGSERWPVHIMTPKAHPLKELAATLTRNSGSPLKQARLIDELAEDRRVLDLYVSQVLSGTAADRLLLVVDQFEELFTLCKDQTERKAFIDNL
;
A
#
# COMPACT_ATOMS: atom_id res chain seq x y z
N MET A 1 -76.43 33.09 -0.42
CA MET A 1 -76.56 33.41 1.02
C MET A 1 -75.17 33.71 1.56
N ARG A 2 -74.86 35.01 1.68
CA ARG A 2 -73.93 35.72 2.59
C ARG A 2 -72.78 34.89 3.22
N GLN A 3 -71.50 35.22 3.00
CA GLN A 3 -70.72 36.25 3.73
C GLN A 3 -70.84 36.07 5.28
N SER A 4 -69.80 35.98 6.11
CA SER A 4 -68.45 36.54 6.02
C SER A 4 -67.64 36.40 7.35
N LEU A 5 -66.34 36.81 7.28
CA LEU A 5 -65.42 37.31 8.35
C LEU A 5 -64.61 36.26 9.14
N ARG A 6 -63.31 36.39 9.46
CA ARG A 6 -62.19 37.35 9.21
C ARG A 6 -60.91 36.62 9.69
N ALA A 7 -59.84 36.55 8.89
CA ALA A 7 -58.59 37.31 9.05
C ALA A 7 -58.00 37.38 10.48
N ALA A 8 -56.85 36.71 10.69
CA ALA A 8 -55.74 37.16 11.53
C ALA A 8 -54.50 36.27 11.31
N GLU A 9 -53.63 36.71 10.42
CA GLU A 9 -52.21 36.37 10.44
C GLU A 9 -51.51 37.08 11.62
N GLN A 10 -50.35 36.55 12.02
CA GLN A 10 -49.23 37.19 12.74
C GLN A 10 -49.12 37.08 14.28
N ASN A 11 -48.10 36.29 14.66
CA ASN A 11 -47.01 36.58 15.61
C ASN A 11 -46.99 35.92 17.01
N MET A 12 -46.07 34.94 17.10
CA MET A 12 -44.90 34.93 18.00
C MET A 12 -45.08 34.43 19.44
N HIS A 13 -44.63 33.20 19.72
CA HIS A 13 -43.60 32.99 20.73
C HIS A 13 -42.76 31.73 20.49
N LEU A 14 -41.45 31.94 20.65
CA LEU A 14 -40.34 31.01 20.48
C LEU A 14 -40.28 30.02 21.64
N SER A 15 -39.91 28.78 21.36
CA SER A 15 -38.95 28.07 22.21
C SER A 15 -38.20 27.03 21.40
N ASP A 16 -36.88 27.14 21.56
CA ASP A 16 -35.84 26.43 20.84
C ASP A 16 -35.87 24.92 21.04
N ALA A 17 -35.68 24.20 19.95
CA ALA A 17 -35.00 22.91 19.98
C ALA A 17 -34.19 22.78 18.69
N GLN A 18 -33.15 23.61 18.63
CA GLN A 18 -31.98 23.40 17.78
C GLN A 18 -31.62 21.91 17.80
N HIS A 19 -31.91 21.21 16.72
CA HIS A 19 -31.32 19.90 16.49
C HIS A 19 -29.85 20.17 16.23
N ALA A 20 -29.06 20.03 17.29
CA ALA A 20 -27.62 20.10 17.26
C ALA A 20 -27.12 19.14 16.19
N GLY A 21 -26.78 19.71 15.03
CA GLY A 21 -25.94 19.07 14.04
C GLY A 21 -24.58 18.87 14.69
N GLY A 22 -24.42 17.74 15.37
CA GLY A 22 -23.11 17.24 15.72
C GLY A 22 -22.38 16.98 14.42
N GLN A 23 -21.55 17.92 13.99
CA GLN A 23 -20.50 17.63 13.03
C GLN A 23 -19.72 16.47 13.63
N VAL A 24 -19.90 15.27 13.08
CA VAL A 24 -18.91 14.22 13.23
C VAL A 24 -17.68 14.75 12.51
N VAL A 25 -16.81 15.43 13.25
CA VAL A 25 -15.48 15.79 12.78
C VAL A 25 -14.68 14.49 12.75
N GLY A 26 -14.86 13.76 11.67
CA GLY A 26 -14.09 12.58 11.32
C GLY A 26 -13.95 12.57 9.81
N ASP A 27 -12.76 12.24 9.33
CA ASP A 27 -12.55 12.01 7.91
C ASP A 27 -13.58 10.98 7.41
N PRO A 28 -14.08 11.12 6.17
CA PRO A 28 -15.05 10.18 5.64
C PRO A 28 -14.52 8.75 5.74
N PRO A 29 -15.33 7.78 6.21
CA PRO A 29 -14.86 6.43 6.56
C PRO A 29 -14.36 5.62 5.35
N TYR A 30 -14.65 6.07 4.12
CA TYR A 30 -14.24 5.43 2.88
C TYR A 30 -13.52 6.44 1.96
N LYS A 31 -12.47 5.99 1.26
CA LYS A 31 -11.60 6.86 0.43
C LYS A 31 -12.07 7.02 -1.02
N GLY A 32 -13.27 6.53 -1.36
CA GLY A 32 -13.82 6.60 -2.71
C GLY A 32 -12.93 5.88 -3.73
N MET A 33 -12.49 6.58 -4.79
CA MET A 33 -11.59 6.03 -5.83
C MET A 33 -10.10 6.09 -5.47
N GLN A 34 -9.74 6.67 -4.32
CA GLN A 34 -8.34 6.71 -3.89
C GLN A 34 -7.87 5.30 -3.47
N SER A 35 -6.61 5.01 -3.74
CA SER A 35 -6.01 3.77 -3.26
C SER A 35 -5.80 3.81 -1.75
N TYR A 36 -6.16 2.71 -1.08
CA TYR A 36 -5.82 2.46 0.31
C TYR A 36 -4.34 2.06 0.43
N ASP A 37 -3.65 2.59 1.44
CA ASP A 37 -2.28 2.22 1.81
C ASP A 37 -2.26 1.46 3.16
N SER A 38 -1.08 1.09 3.66
CA SER A 38 -0.90 0.34 4.92
C SER A 38 -1.53 1.05 6.12
N ASN A 39 -1.51 2.38 6.14
CA ASN A 39 -2.11 3.19 7.22
C ASN A 39 -3.65 3.15 7.19
N ASP A 40 -4.24 2.82 6.03
CA ASP A 40 -5.69 2.70 5.86
C ASP A 40 -6.19 1.27 6.11
N ALA A 41 -5.32 0.36 6.58
CA ALA A 41 -5.68 -1.04 6.86
C ALA A 41 -6.93 -1.20 7.75
N PRO A 42 -7.18 -0.34 8.77
CA PRO A 42 -8.40 -0.39 9.58
C PRO A 42 -9.67 -0.03 8.81
N LEU A 43 -9.57 0.61 7.65
CA LEU A 43 -10.69 1.03 6.80
C LEU A 43 -10.88 0.13 5.57
N PHE A 44 -10.00 -0.86 5.38
CA PHE A 44 -10.00 -1.74 4.21
C PHE A 44 -10.75 -3.05 4.51
N PHE A 45 -11.97 -3.21 3.97
CA PHE A 45 -12.83 -4.37 4.20
C PHE A 45 -13.34 -5.01 2.90
N GLY A 46 -13.83 -6.24 2.97
CA GLY A 46 -14.47 -6.96 1.85
C GLY A 46 -13.50 -7.66 0.90
N ARG A 47 -12.21 -7.71 1.26
CA ARG A 47 -11.12 -8.35 0.51
C ARG A 47 -10.30 -9.31 1.38
N GLU A 48 -10.87 -9.80 2.47
CA GLU A 48 -10.21 -10.66 3.45
C GLU A 48 -9.83 -12.01 2.84
N ALA A 49 -10.74 -12.64 2.08
CA ALA A 49 -10.47 -13.91 1.40
C ALA A 49 -9.33 -13.80 0.38
N LEU A 50 -9.33 -12.73 -0.43
CA LEU A 50 -8.24 -12.48 -1.38
C LEU A 50 -6.92 -12.19 -0.65
N THR A 51 -6.96 -11.42 0.44
CA THR A 51 -5.76 -11.15 1.26
C THR A 51 -5.19 -12.44 1.83
N ALA A 52 -6.06 -13.32 2.35
CA ALA A 52 -5.67 -14.62 2.87
C ALA A 52 -5.02 -15.51 1.80
N GLU A 53 -5.55 -15.51 0.58
CA GLU A 53 -4.96 -16.22 -0.57
C GLU A 53 -3.55 -15.70 -0.89
N LEU A 54 -3.37 -14.38 -0.96
CA LEU A 54 -2.06 -13.77 -1.21
C LEU A 54 -1.04 -14.10 -0.10
N VAL A 55 -1.47 -14.10 1.17
CA VAL A 55 -0.64 -14.52 2.30
C VAL A 55 -0.21 -15.97 2.17
N ALA A 56 -1.12 -16.87 1.79
CA ALA A 56 -0.82 -18.28 1.59
C ALA A 56 0.24 -18.47 0.48
N TYR A 57 0.16 -17.71 -0.63
CA TYR A 57 1.20 -17.75 -1.65
C TYR A 57 2.56 -17.27 -1.16
N LEU A 58 2.63 -16.21 -0.35
CA LEU A 58 3.91 -15.70 0.20
C LEU A 58 4.56 -16.67 1.20
N ARG A 59 3.78 -17.53 1.84
CA ARG A 59 4.33 -18.57 2.73
C ARG A 59 5.19 -19.56 1.94
N ASP A 60 4.69 -19.97 0.78
CA ASP A 60 5.25 -21.10 0.04
C ASP A 60 6.14 -20.66 -1.15
N ARG A 61 6.08 -19.38 -1.55
CA ARG A 61 6.81 -18.84 -2.72
C ARG A 61 7.57 -17.55 -2.38
N ARG A 62 8.67 -17.32 -3.10
CA ARG A 62 9.47 -16.09 -3.01
C ARG A 62 9.02 -14.99 -3.98
N PHE A 63 8.14 -15.32 -4.93
CA PHE A 63 7.63 -14.40 -5.93
C PHE A 63 6.11 -14.56 -6.08
N LEU A 64 5.40 -13.45 -6.14
CA LEU A 64 3.95 -13.36 -6.30
C LEU A 64 3.60 -12.18 -7.22
N ALA A 65 2.98 -12.48 -8.37
CA ALA A 65 2.43 -11.47 -9.26
C ALA A 65 0.93 -11.28 -9.01
N VAL A 66 0.49 -10.03 -8.82
CA VAL A 66 -0.93 -9.67 -8.66
C VAL A 66 -1.39 -8.96 -9.93
N VAL A 67 -2.24 -9.64 -10.71
CA VAL A 67 -2.71 -9.16 -12.02
C VAL A 67 -4.23 -9.00 -12.02
N GLY A 68 -4.74 -8.02 -12.75
CA GLY A 68 -6.17 -7.71 -12.82
C GLY A 68 -6.42 -6.35 -13.46
N ALA A 69 -7.69 -6.07 -13.79
CA ALA A 69 -8.09 -4.85 -14.48
C ALA A 69 -7.62 -3.56 -13.76
N SER A 70 -7.43 -2.48 -14.53
CA SER A 70 -7.17 -1.16 -13.92
C SER A 70 -8.32 -0.77 -13.00
N GLY A 71 -8.01 -0.17 -11.85
CA GLY A 71 -9.01 0.19 -10.84
C GLY A 71 -9.62 -0.98 -10.05
N SER A 72 -9.22 -2.24 -10.26
CA SER A 72 -9.77 -3.38 -9.51
C SER A 72 -9.33 -3.46 -8.04
N GLY A 73 -8.50 -2.53 -7.57
CA GLY A 73 -8.01 -2.45 -6.20
C GLY A 73 -6.76 -3.29 -5.88
N LYS A 74 -5.95 -3.65 -6.89
CA LYS A 74 -4.72 -4.46 -6.71
C LYS A 74 -3.73 -3.83 -5.72
N SER A 75 -3.39 -2.57 -5.95
CA SER A 75 -2.48 -1.82 -5.07
C SER A 75 -3.04 -1.73 -3.65
N SER A 76 -4.36 -1.52 -3.51
CA SER A 76 -5.02 -1.48 -2.20
C SER A 76 -5.02 -2.83 -1.49
N VAL A 77 -5.31 -3.95 -2.17
CA VAL A 77 -5.24 -5.27 -1.51
C VAL A 77 -3.82 -5.62 -1.11
N VAL A 78 -2.80 -5.23 -1.88
CA VAL A 78 -1.41 -5.44 -1.50
C VAL A 78 -1.00 -4.55 -0.32
N ARG A 79 -1.27 -3.24 -0.39
CA ARG A 79 -0.79 -2.28 0.61
C ARG A 79 -1.61 -2.25 1.90
N ALA A 80 -2.94 -2.34 1.81
CA ALA A 80 -3.85 -2.23 2.97
C ALA A 80 -4.42 -3.59 3.45
N GLY A 81 -4.24 -4.64 2.65
CA GLY A 81 -4.58 -6.02 3.00
C GLY A 81 -3.32 -6.81 3.37
N LEU A 82 -2.54 -7.18 2.36
CA LEU A 82 -1.43 -8.13 2.44
C LEU A 82 -0.33 -7.65 3.38
N VAL A 83 0.23 -6.46 3.17
CA VAL A 83 1.34 -5.91 3.98
C VAL A 83 0.98 -5.85 5.48
N PRO A 84 -0.15 -5.24 5.88
CA PRO A 84 -0.59 -5.23 7.28
C PRO A 84 -0.82 -6.63 7.85
N ALA A 85 -1.34 -7.56 7.04
CA ALA A 85 -1.58 -8.94 7.48
C ALA A 85 -0.27 -9.69 7.79
N VAL A 86 0.74 -9.62 6.90
CA VAL A 86 2.04 -10.25 7.18
C VAL A 86 2.78 -9.58 8.34
N GLN A 87 2.59 -8.27 8.53
CA GLN A 87 3.15 -7.54 9.67
C GLN A 87 2.37 -7.73 10.99
N LYS A 88 1.28 -8.51 11.00
CA LYS A 88 0.36 -8.68 12.15
C LYS A 88 -0.24 -7.38 12.69
N THR A 89 -0.32 -6.33 11.86
CA THR A 89 -1.01 -5.08 12.20
C THR A 89 -2.48 -5.10 11.76
N LYS A 90 -2.88 -6.13 11.00
CA LYS A 90 -4.27 -6.44 10.65
C LYS A 90 -4.58 -7.90 10.92
N ALA A 91 -5.72 -8.15 11.57
CA ALA A 91 -6.18 -9.51 11.82
C ALA A 91 -6.68 -10.17 10.53
N LEU A 92 -6.30 -11.43 10.34
CA LEU A 92 -6.89 -12.34 9.36
C LEU A 92 -7.72 -13.41 10.06
N PRO A 93 -8.59 -14.14 9.33
CA PRO A 93 -9.24 -15.33 9.86
C PRO A 93 -8.23 -16.30 10.51
N LYS A 94 -8.62 -16.94 11.62
CA LYS A 94 -7.72 -17.72 12.49
C LYS A 94 -7.13 -18.97 11.83
N ASP A 95 -7.77 -19.45 10.77
CA ASP A 95 -7.36 -20.58 9.95
C ASP A 95 -6.22 -20.23 8.97
N ILE A 96 -5.89 -18.94 8.80
CA ILE A 96 -4.82 -18.50 7.92
C ILE A 96 -3.47 -18.56 8.65
N VAL A 97 -2.58 -19.39 8.11
CA VAL A 97 -1.20 -19.52 8.61
C VAL A 97 -0.32 -18.47 7.94
N LEU A 98 0.16 -17.51 8.74
CA LEU A 98 1.14 -16.52 8.29
C LEU A 98 2.51 -17.16 8.05
N PRO A 99 3.34 -16.61 7.16
CA PRO A 99 4.74 -17.03 7.05
C PRO A 99 5.46 -16.83 8.40
N ALA A 100 6.29 -17.80 8.79
CA ALA A 100 6.96 -17.78 10.08
C ALA A 100 7.84 -16.52 10.21
N GLY A 101 7.68 -15.77 11.30
CA GLY A 101 8.45 -14.55 11.56
C GLY A 101 8.12 -13.36 10.67
N SER A 102 7.05 -13.42 9.86
CA SER A 102 6.70 -12.36 8.90
C SER A 102 6.47 -10.99 9.53
N GLU A 103 6.12 -10.94 10.82
CA GLU A 103 5.96 -9.69 11.56
C GLU A 103 7.25 -8.86 11.67
N ARG A 104 8.42 -9.49 11.45
CA ARG A 104 9.72 -8.83 11.50
C ARG A 104 10.29 -8.50 10.11
N TRP A 105 9.66 -8.97 9.04
CA TRP A 105 10.18 -8.73 7.69
C TRP A 105 10.25 -7.23 7.41
N PRO A 106 11.41 -6.68 7.02
CA PRO A 106 11.46 -5.35 6.45
C PRO A 106 10.57 -5.30 5.21
N VAL A 107 9.74 -4.27 5.10
CA VAL A 107 8.84 -4.08 3.96
C VAL A 107 9.28 -2.85 3.18
N HIS A 108 9.60 -3.05 1.91
CA HIS A 108 9.94 -1.98 0.98
C HIS A 108 8.87 -1.91 -0.10
N ILE A 109 8.24 -0.75 -0.26
CA ILE A 109 7.24 -0.50 -1.30
C ILE A 109 7.80 0.55 -2.25
N MET A 110 7.82 0.22 -3.53
CA MET A 110 8.27 1.11 -4.59
C MET A 110 7.36 1.08 -5.82
N THR A 111 7.52 2.10 -6.65
CA THR A 111 6.96 2.18 -8.00
C THR A 111 8.13 2.43 -8.96
N PRO A 112 8.29 1.64 -10.04
CA PRO A 112 9.49 1.71 -10.90
C PRO A 112 9.72 3.05 -11.60
N LYS A 113 8.66 3.74 -12.04
CA LYS A 113 8.73 4.98 -12.82
C LYS A 113 9.66 4.84 -14.04
N ALA A 114 10.23 5.96 -14.49
CA ALA A 114 11.12 6.03 -15.65
C ALA A 114 12.54 5.48 -15.38
N HIS A 115 12.99 5.44 -14.13
CA HIS A 115 14.34 5.04 -13.71
C HIS A 115 14.28 4.00 -12.59
N PRO A 116 13.97 2.74 -12.91
CA PRO A 116 13.67 1.72 -11.92
C PRO A 116 14.83 1.38 -10.98
N LEU A 117 16.09 1.40 -11.45
CA LEU A 117 17.24 1.14 -10.58
C LEU A 117 17.43 2.25 -9.55
N LYS A 118 17.18 3.51 -9.96
CA LYS A 118 17.21 4.67 -9.05
C LYS A 118 16.14 4.57 -7.97
N GLU A 119 14.90 4.23 -8.35
CA GLU A 119 13.78 4.09 -7.40
C GLU A 119 13.97 2.91 -6.45
N LEU A 120 14.57 1.80 -6.92
CA LEU A 120 14.95 0.66 -6.08
C LEU A 120 16.02 1.06 -5.07
N ALA A 121 17.14 1.62 -5.53
CA ALA A 121 18.22 2.06 -4.66
C ALA A 121 17.74 3.08 -3.63
N ALA A 122 16.93 4.07 -4.05
CA ALA A 122 16.30 5.04 -3.15
C ALA A 122 15.46 4.35 -2.06
N THR A 123 14.69 3.34 -2.45
CA THR A 123 13.79 2.61 -1.54
C THR A 123 14.54 1.73 -0.55
N LEU A 124 15.62 1.08 -0.98
CA LEU A 124 16.47 0.26 -0.12
C LEU A 124 17.22 1.13 0.90
N THR A 125 17.75 2.27 0.47
CA THR A 125 18.62 3.11 1.33
C THR A 125 17.89 4.19 2.13
N ARG A 126 16.55 4.21 2.20
CA ARG A 126 15.77 5.32 2.82
C ARG A 126 16.22 5.70 4.24
N ASN A 127 16.65 4.73 5.03
CA ASN A 127 16.96 4.93 6.45
C ASN A 127 18.46 5.09 6.77
N SER A 128 19.35 4.97 5.77
CA SER A 128 20.80 4.85 6.01
C SER A 128 21.70 5.31 4.85
N GLY A 129 21.12 5.79 3.75
CA GLY A 129 21.83 6.18 2.53
C GLY A 129 22.33 7.61 2.55
N SER A 130 23.61 7.80 2.22
CA SER A 130 24.07 9.07 1.66
C SER A 130 23.82 9.07 0.14
N PRO A 131 23.71 10.24 -0.52
CA PRO A 131 23.56 10.31 -1.98
C PRO A 131 24.66 9.54 -2.73
N LEU A 132 25.88 9.53 -2.20
CA LEU A 132 27.00 8.77 -2.78
C LEU A 132 26.82 7.25 -2.66
N LYS A 133 26.28 6.75 -1.54
CA LYS A 133 25.97 5.31 -1.41
C LYS A 133 24.86 4.90 -2.36
N GLN A 134 23.84 5.75 -2.51
CA GLN A 134 22.74 5.49 -3.42
C GLN A 134 23.23 5.45 -4.88
N ALA A 135 24.06 6.42 -5.30
CA ALA A 135 24.63 6.42 -6.64
C ALA A 135 25.43 5.15 -6.93
N ARG A 136 26.31 4.73 -6.01
CA ARG A 136 27.08 3.49 -6.15
C ARG A 136 26.18 2.26 -6.27
N LEU A 137 25.13 2.17 -5.45
CA LEU A 137 24.19 1.06 -5.51
C LEU A 137 23.45 1.01 -6.85
N ILE A 138 23.13 2.16 -7.46
CA ILE A 138 22.52 2.21 -8.79
C ILE A 138 23.47 1.60 -9.83
N ASP A 139 24.73 2.02 -9.81
CA ASP A 139 25.75 1.52 -10.74
C ASP A 139 25.99 0.00 -10.53
N GLU A 140 26.09 -0.45 -9.28
CA GLU A 140 26.27 -1.86 -8.94
C GLU A 140 25.08 -2.72 -9.39
N LEU A 141 23.84 -2.27 -9.16
CA LEU A 141 22.63 -2.98 -9.60
C LEU A 141 22.52 -3.06 -11.13
N ALA A 142 23.09 -2.09 -11.86
CA ALA A 142 23.10 -2.10 -13.32
C ALA A 142 24.05 -3.17 -13.89
N GLU A 143 25.15 -3.45 -13.19
CA GLU A 143 26.24 -4.31 -13.66
C GLU A 143 26.14 -5.76 -13.13
N ASP A 144 25.62 -5.98 -11.92
CA ASP A 144 25.58 -7.29 -11.29
C ASP A 144 24.23 -7.60 -10.63
N ARG A 145 23.50 -8.56 -11.21
CA ARG A 145 22.21 -9.07 -10.73
C ARG A 145 22.21 -9.64 -9.30
N ARG A 146 23.38 -9.93 -8.72
CA ARG A 146 23.50 -10.46 -7.36
C ARG A 146 23.42 -9.36 -6.30
N VAL A 147 23.53 -8.09 -6.70
CA VAL A 147 23.65 -6.97 -5.77
C VAL A 147 22.42 -6.82 -4.89
N LEU A 148 21.21 -7.06 -5.40
CA LEU A 148 20.00 -7.05 -4.57
C LEU A 148 20.04 -8.13 -3.48
N ASP A 149 20.41 -9.37 -3.83
CA ASP A 149 20.52 -10.49 -2.88
C ASP A 149 21.60 -10.24 -1.81
N LEU A 150 22.76 -9.72 -2.21
CA LEU A 150 23.83 -9.33 -1.30
C LEU A 150 23.38 -8.21 -0.35
N TYR A 151 22.67 -7.20 -0.87
CA TYR A 151 22.13 -6.11 -0.07
C TYR A 151 21.12 -6.63 0.97
N VAL A 152 20.18 -7.48 0.53
CA VAL A 152 19.18 -8.09 1.43
C VAL A 152 19.88 -8.94 2.51
N SER A 153 20.85 -9.76 2.12
CA SER A 153 21.63 -10.56 3.07
C SER A 153 22.35 -9.69 4.10
N GLN A 154 22.91 -8.56 3.69
CA GLN A 154 23.55 -7.60 4.59
C GLN A 154 22.55 -6.92 5.53
N VAL A 155 21.38 -6.50 5.03
CA VAL A 155 20.35 -5.84 5.85
C VAL A 155 19.73 -6.79 6.86
N LEU A 156 19.53 -8.06 6.48
CA LEU A 156 19.00 -9.07 7.39
C LEU A 156 20.04 -9.56 8.40
N SER A 157 21.34 -9.46 8.06
CA SER A 157 22.44 -9.80 8.97
C SER A 157 22.38 -8.94 10.24
N GLY A 158 22.23 -9.59 11.39
CA GLY A 158 22.08 -8.91 12.68
C GLY A 158 20.64 -8.57 13.06
N THR A 159 19.65 -8.98 12.26
CA THR A 159 18.23 -8.92 12.62
C THR A 159 17.68 -10.31 12.93
N ALA A 160 16.48 -10.37 13.53
CA ALA A 160 15.74 -11.62 13.71
C ALA A 160 14.81 -11.93 12.52
N ALA A 161 14.94 -11.21 11.41
CA ALA A 161 14.17 -11.44 10.19
C ALA A 161 14.96 -12.34 9.24
N ASP A 162 14.26 -13.30 8.62
CA ASP A 162 14.83 -14.27 7.66
C ASP A 162 14.51 -13.89 6.21
N ARG A 163 13.58 -12.96 5.99
CA ARG A 163 13.19 -12.44 4.68
C ARG A 163 12.89 -10.95 4.72
N LEU A 164 12.90 -10.36 3.53
CA LEU A 164 12.44 -9.00 3.23
C LEU A 164 11.31 -9.09 2.22
N LEU A 165 10.28 -8.25 2.36
CA LEU A 165 9.19 -8.14 1.40
C LEU A 165 9.39 -6.89 0.55
N LEU A 166 9.70 -7.09 -0.74
CA LEU A 166 9.74 -6.02 -1.74
C LEU A 166 8.44 -6.03 -2.53
N VAL A 167 7.67 -4.93 -2.43
CA VAL A 167 6.48 -4.69 -3.23
C VAL A 167 6.84 -3.73 -4.36
N VAL A 168 6.75 -4.22 -5.59
CA VAL A 168 6.87 -3.40 -6.81
C VAL A 168 5.47 -3.13 -7.35
N ASP A 169 4.92 -1.99 -6.96
CA ASP A 169 3.58 -1.57 -7.38
C ASP A 169 3.64 -0.82 -8.71
N GLN A 170 2.60 -0.97 -9.54
CA GLN A 170 2.58 -0.50 -10.93
C GLN A 170 3.77 -1.02 -11.76
N PHE A 171 4.03 -2.33 -11.69
CA PHE A 171 5.13 -2.98 -12.43
C PHE A 171 5.07 -2.71 -13.95
N GLU A 172 3.87 -2.52 -14.51
CA GLU A 172 3.67 -2.14 -15.90
C GLU A 172 4.36 -0.84 -16.30
N GLU A 173 4.68 0.06 -15.36
CA GLU A 173 5.44 1.28 -15.63
C GLU A 173 6.83 1.01 -16.19
N LEU A 174 7.42 -0.15 -15.91
CA LEU A 174 8.67 -0.58 -16.55
C LEU A 174 8.56 -0.61 -18.07
N PHE A 175 7.39 -0.97 -18.60
CA PHE A 175 7.21 -1.12 -20.05
C PHE A 175 6.65 0.14 -20.69
N THR A 176 6.01 1.02 -19.92
CA THR A 176 5.40 2.25 -20.44
C THR A 176 6.27 3.49 -20.24
N LEU A 177 6.94 3.63 -19.08
CA LEU A 177 7.71 4.82 -18.69
C LEU A 177 9.21 4.66 -18.88
N CYS A 178 9.80 3.53 -18.49
CA CYS A 178 11.24 3.29 -18.66
C CYS A 178 11.57 3.09 -20.14
N LYS A 179 12.37 4.01 -20.70
CA LYS A 179 12.76 4.00 -22.12
C LYS A 179 14.06 3.26 -22.38
N ASP A 180 14.90 3.12 -21.36
CA ASP A 180 16.14 2.36 -21.42
C ASP A 180 15.87 0.86 -21.23
N GLN A 181 16.06 0.09 -22.30
CA GLN A 181 15.83 -1.36 -22.27
C GLN A 181 16.87 -2.10 -21.44
N THR A 182 18.10 -1.57 -21.38
CA THR A 182 19.20 -2.14 -20.59
C THR A 182 18.92 -1.94 -19.10
N GLU A 183 18.54 -0.72 -18.70
CA GLU A 183 18.15 -0.43 -17.30
C GLU A 183 16.96 -1.31 -16.87
N ARG A 184 15.92 -1.39 -17.72
CA ARG A 184 14.76 -2.24 -17.46
C ARG A 184 15.14 -3.71 -17.30
N LYS A 185 16.02 -4.23 -18.17
CA LYS A 185 16.47 -5.62 -18.07
C LYS A 185 17.28 -5.84 -16.78
N ALA A 186 18.20 -4.95 -16.46
CA ALA A 186 19.00 -5.05 -15.23
C ALA A 186 18.10 -5.03 -13.99
N PHE A 187 17.09 -4.17 -13.93
CA PHE A 187 16.12 -4.17 -12.83
C PHE A 187 15.40 -5.52 -12.70
N ILE A 188 14.89 -6.07 -13.81
CA ILE A 188 14.18 -7.37 -13.80
C ILE A 188 15.11 -8.51 -13.40
N ASP A 189 16.35 -8.53 -13.91
CA ASP A 189 17.33 -9.58 -13.61
C ASP A 189 17.76 -9.61 -12.13
N ASN A 190 17.61 -8.50 -11.41
CA ASN A 190 17.89 -8.42 -9.97
C ASN A 190 16.77 -9.02 -9.09
N LEU A 191 15.54 -9.14 -9.60
CA LEU A 191 14.37 -9.64 -8.85
C LEU A 191 14.30 -11.17 -8.82
#